data_AF-A0A397BTC8-F1
#
_entry.id   AF-A0A397BTC8-F1
#
_cell.length_a   1.000
_cell.length_b   1.000
_cell.length_c   1.000
_cell.angle_alpha   90.00
_cell.angle_beta   90.00
_cell.angle_gamma   90.00
#
_symmetry.space_group_name_H-M   'P 1'
#
loop_
_entity.id
_entity.type
_entity.pdbx_description
1 polymer ?
#
loop_
_entity_poly.entity_id
_entity_poly.type
_entity_poly.pdbx_seq_one_letter_code
_entity_poly.pdbx_strand_id
1 'polypeptide(L)'
;MWVSPLAVVAFVHFVICAATTNDCPSPSTMSSKIAPELQQAFSTQDHVNLMVEFERSTTEVDAVPGDRTQYMQNLQAFSAAQQQPVKDLLALHPDEFIGEPQYFWIDSKVHIPQATAVLAMELASVPTVKAIRGEVIAHIMPMGGDLEL
;
A
#
# COMPACT_ATOMS: atom_id res chain seq x y z
N MET A 1 24.89 -15.74 -47.06
CA MET A 1 24.90 -15.86 -45.58
C MET A 1 24.08 -14.70 -45.01
N TRP A 2 22.76 -14.72 -45.24
CA TRP A 2 21.83 -13.70 -44.75
C TRP A 2 20.65 -14.48 -44.17
N VAL A 3 20.57 -14.51 -42.84
CA VAL A 3 19.53 -15.19 -42.07
C VAL A 3 18.47 -14.14 -41.79
N SER A 4 17.30 -14.27 -42.43
CA SER A 4 16.11 -13.50 -42.06
C SER A 4 15.57 -14.05 -40.74
N PRO A 5 15.41 -13.25 -39.68
CA PRO A 5 14.75 -13.73 -38.47
C PRO A 5 13.24 -13.83 -38.73
N LEU A 6 12.74 -15.06 -38.60
CA LEU A 6 11.32 -15.39 -38.49
C LEU A 6 10.68 -14.52 -37.41
N ALA A 7 9.65 -13.76 -37.81
CA ALA A 7 8.75 -13.08 -36.88
C ALA A 7 8.03 -14.15 -36.04
N VAL A 8 8.42 -14.27 -34.77
CA VAL A 8 7.65 -15.04 -33.78
C VAL A 8 6.45 -14.17 -33.40
N VAL A 9 5.32 -14.42 -34.07
CA VAL A 9 4.02 -13.90 -33.66
C VAL A 9 3.66 -14.63 -32.37
N ALA A 10 3.84 -13.95 -31.23
CA ALA A 10 3.31 -14.41 -29.96
C ALA A 10 1.77 -14.38 -30.07
N PHE A 11 1.15 -15.54 -30.27
CA PHE A 11 -0.28 -15.73 -30.12
C PHE A 11 -0.63 -15.51 -28.65
N VAL A 12 -0.96 -14.27 -28.30
CA VAL A 12 -1.66 -13.97 -27.05
C VAL A 12 -3.02 -14.64 -27.17
N HIS A 13 -3.23 -15.72 -26.43
CA HIS A 13 -4.55 -16.32 -26.28
C HIS A 13 -5.44 -15.31 -25.56
N PHE A 14 -6.17 -14.51 -26.35
CA PHE A 14 -7.33 -13.80 -25.87
C PHE A 14 -8.41 -14.85 -25.61
N VAL A 15 -8.61 -15.21 -24.35
CA VAL A 15 -9.80 -15.95 -23.94
C VAL A 15 -10.97 -14.96 -24.05
N ILE A 16 -11.62 -14.94 -25.22
CA ILE A 16 -12.92 -14.30 -25.41
C ILE A 16 -13.95 -15.25 -24.76
N CYS A 17 -14.22 -15.06 -23.47
CA CYS A 17 -15.40 -15.64 -22.84
C CYS A 17 -16.64 -14.92 -23.41
N ALA A 18 -17.32 -15.58 -24.34
CA ALA A 18 -18.64 -15.18 -24.80
C ALA A 18 -19.64 -15.32 -23.64
N ALA A 19 -20.33 -14.22 -23.32
CA ALA A 19 -21.33 -14.17 -22.28
C ALA A 19 -22.62 -14.89 -22.69
N THR A 20 -23.02 -15.91 -21.92
CA THR A 20 -24.43 -16.26 -21.74
C THR A 20 -24.60 -16.92 -20.37
N THR A 21 -25.64 -16.47 -19.63
CA THR A 21 -26.17 -16.93 -18.34
C THR A 21 -25.52 -16.41 -17.06
N ASN A 22 -26.16 -15.39 -16.44
CA ASN A 22 -26.43 -15.22 -15.00
C ASN A 22 -25.40 -15.63 -13.92
N ASP A 23 -24.11 -15.60 -14.19
CA ASP A 23 -23.10 -15.52 -13.13
C ASP A 23 -22.69 -14.07 -12.97
N CYS A 24 -23.38 -13.39 -12.06
CA CYS A 24 -22.85 -12.19 -11.44
C CYS A 24 -21.47 -12.60 -10.88
N PRO A 25 -20.34 -12.04 -11.35
CA PRO A 25 -19.07 -12.32 -10.71
C PRO A 25 -19.26 -11.94 -9.24
N SER A 26 -19.08 -12.92 -8.35
CA SER A 26 -18.98 -12.63 -6.92
C SER A 26 -18.04 -11.44 -6.79
N PRO A 27 -18.39 -10.37 -6.04
CA PRO A 27 -17.52 -9.22 -5.91
C PRO A 27 -16.16 -9.77 -5.50
N SER A 28 -15.15 -9.58 -6.34
CA SER A 28 -13.79 -10.09 -6.12
C SER A 28 -13.44 -9.74 -4.69
N THR A 29 -13.46 -10.75 -3.81
CA THR A 29 -13.36 -10.49 -2.38
C THR A 29 -11.96 -9.93 -2.18
N MET A 30 -11.88 -8.69 -1.72
CA MET A 30 -10.60 -8.03 -1.53
C MET A 30 -9.71 -8.88 -0.61
N SER A 31 -8.40 -8.78 -0.78
CA SER A 31 -7.41 -9.53 0.01
C SER A 31 -7.70 -9.41 1.52
N SER A 32 -7.47 -10.48 2.28
CA SER A 32 -7.65 -10.47 3.73
C SER A 32 -6.74 -9.48 4.47
N LYS A 33 -5.71 -8.94 3.79
CA LYS A 33 -4.87 -7.86 4.30
C LYS A 33 -5.55 -6.50 4.27
N ILE A 34 -6.58 -6.32 3.43
CA ILE A 34 -7.34 -5.08 3.32
C ILE A 34 -8.47 -5.09 4.35
N ALA A 35 -8.49 -4.08 5.20
CA ALA A 35 -9.48 -3.98 6.26
C ALA A 35 -10.91 -3.86 5.69
N PRO A 36 -11.93 -4.49 6.31
CA PRO A 36 -13.30 -4.49 5.79
C PRO A 36 -13.89 -3.09 5.56
N GLU A 37 -13.53 -2.12 6.40
CA GLU A 37 -13.96 -0.73 6.27
C GLU A 37 -13.49 -0.08 4.96
N LEU A 38 -12.33 -0.48 4.43
CA LEU A 38 -11.85 -0.02 3.12
C LEU A 38 -12.67 -0.62 1.98
N GLN A 39 -13.06 -1.90 2.10
CA GLN A 39 -13.92 -2.54 1.10
C GLN A 39 -15.25 -1.79 0.99
N GLN A 40 -15.82 -1.39 2.14
CA GLN A 40 -17.01 -0.56 2.16
C GLN A 40 -16.75 0.84 1.60
N ALA A 41 -15.64 1.49 1.96
CA ALA A 41 -15.29 2.82 1.44
C ALA A 41 -15.19 2.80 -0.10
N PHE A 42 -14.49 1.82 -0.68
CA PHE A 42 -14.35 1.65 -2.12
C PHE A 42 -15.65 1.32 -2.86
N SER A 43 -16.69 0.86 -2.16
CA SER A 43 -18.03 0.69 -2.76
C SER A 43 -18.76 2.02 -2.99
N THR A 44 -18.29 3.10 -2.37
CA THR A 44 -18.92 4.44 -2.40
C THR A 44 -18.01 5.54 -2.91
N GLN A 45 -16.69 5.30 -2.93
CA GLN A 45 -15.66 6.28 -3.27
C GLN A 45 -14.60 5.60 -4.16
N ASP A 46 -14.18 6.30 -5.21
CA ASP A 46 -13.15 5.77 -6.12
C ASP A 46 -11.74 5.83 -5.50
N HIS A 47 -11.51 6.77 -4.57
CA HIS A 47 -10.21 7.01 -3.94
C HIS A 47 -10.35 7.09 -2.42
N VAL A 48 -9.44 6.45 -1.70
CA VAL A 48 -9.43 6.39 -0.22
C VAL A 48 -8.00 6.52 0.29
N ASN A 49 -7.81 7.17 1.44
CA ASN A 49 -6.49 7.25 2.07
C ASN A 49 -6.14 5.90 2.72
N LEU A 50 -4.96 5.39 2.39
CA LEU A 50 -4.48 4.10 2.89
C LEU A 50 -3.34 4.30 3.88
N MET A 51 -3.33 3.46 4.91
CA MET A 51 -2.21 3.22 5.78
C MET A 51 -1.74 1.77 5.60
N VAL A 52 -0.51 1.61 5.10
CA VAL A 52 0.11 0.32 4.85
C VAL A 52 1.02 -0.03 6.02
N GLU A 53 0.75 -1.19 6.64
CA GLU A 53 1.51 -1.77 7.73
C GLU A 53 2.35 -2.95 7.22
N PHE A 54 3.58 -3.07 7.70
CA PHE A 54 4.51 -4.10 7.26
C PHE A 54 4.59 -5.26 8.25
N GLU A 55 5.01 -6.42 7.76
CA GLU A 55 5.17 -7.63 8.58
C GLU A 55 6.18 -7.43 9.70
N ARG A 56 7.29 -6.78 9.35
CA ARG A 56 8.38 -6.50 10.28
C ARG A 56 8.27 -5.08 10.83
N SER A 57 8.63 -4.94 12.09
CA SER A 57 8.53 -3.69 12.84
C SER A 57 9.90 -3.24 13.33
N THR A 58 10.08 -1.92 13.49
CA THR A 58 11.27 -1.32 14.11
C THR A 58 11.58 -1.84 15.51
N THR A 59 10.62 -2.44 16.20
CA THR A 59 10.81 -3.14 17.48
C THR A 59 11.77 -4.33 17.38
N GLU A 60 12.07 -4.82 16.18
CA GLU A 60 13.07 -5.86 15.92
C GLU A 60 14.51 -5.31 15.83
N VAL A 61 14.68 -3.99 15.78
CA VAL A 61 16.01 -3.37 15.77
C VAL A 61 16.50 -3.24 17.20
N ASP A 62 17.56 -3.97 17.53
CA ASP A 62 18.15 -3.92 18.87
C ASP A 62 18.71 -2.53 19.19
N ALA A 63 18.42 -2.07 20.41
CA ALA A 63 19.04 -0.87 20.94
C ALA A 63 20.54 -1.09 21.12
N VAL A 64 21.37 -0.20 20.58
CA VAL A 64 22.82 -0.22 20.79
C VAL A 64 23.14 0.51 22.09
N PRO A 65 23.63 -0.17 23.14
CA PRO A 65 23.93 0.48 24.41
C PRO A 65 25.04 1.52 24.25
N GLY A 66 24.77 2.77 24.63
CA GLY A 66 25.74 3.86 24.59
C GLY A 66 25.87 4.58 23.25
N ASP A 67 25.26 4.09 22.16
CA ASP A 67 25.28 4.74 20.84
C ASP A 67 23.88 4.93 20.25
N ARG A 68 23.26 6.06 20.63
CA ARG A 68 21.93 6.46 20.13
C ARG A 68 21.95 6.80 18.65
N THR A 69 23.06 7.31 18.13
CA THR A 69 23.18 7.73 16.73
C THR A 69 23.16 6.51 15.82
N GLN A 70 23.94 5.49 16.15
CA GLN A 70 23.95 4.22 15.41
C GLN A 70 22.59 3.52 15.48
N TYR A 71 21.94 3.54 16.65
CA TYR A 71 20.59 2.98 16.78
C TYR A 71 19.57 3.68 15.85
N MET A 72 19.57 5.02 15.79
CA MET A 72 18.70 5.77 14.87
C MET A 72 19.00 5.47 13.40
N GLN A 73 20.27 5.33 13.02
CA GLN A 73 20.66 4.97 11.65
C GLN A 73 20.16 3.57 11.28
N ASN A 74 20.27 2.61 12.21
CA ASN A 74 19.79 1.25 12.00
C ASN A 74 18.26 1.21 11.81
N LEU A 75 17.51 1.98 12.62
CA LEU A 75 16.07 2.11 12.48
C LEU A 75 15.66 2.68 11.12
N GLN A 76 16.33 3.75 10.68
CA GLN A 76 16.06 4.38 9.39
C GLN A 76 16.39 3.42 8.23
N ALA A 77 17.54 2.75 8.27
CA ALA A 77 17.95 1.79 7.24
C ALA A 77 16.99 0.59 7.17
N PHE A 78 16.57 0.08 8.33
CA PHE A 78 15.59 -0.99 8.42
C PHE A 78 14.25 -0.60 7.80
N SER A 79 13.68 0.55 8.21
CA SER A 79 12.40 1.03 7.67
C SER A 79 12.49 1.33 6.17
N ALA A 80 13.60 1.92 5.70
CA ALA A 80 13.81 2.14 4.28
C ALA A 80 13.80 0.83 3.48
N ALA A 81 14.44 -0.23 3.97
CA ALA A 81 14.44 -1.54 3.32
C ALA A 81 13.05 -2.19 3.29
N GLN A 82 12.28 -2.08 4.37
CA GLN A 82 10.89 -2.61 4.41
C GLN A 82 9.97 -1.87 3.45
N GLN A 83 10.14 -0.55 3.32
CA GLN A 83 9.29 0.31 2.52
C GLN A 83 9.63 0.31 1.02
N GLN A 84 10.81 -0.19 0.63
CA GLN A 84 11.28 -0.16 -0.76
C GLN A 84 10.31 -0.86 -1.73
N PRO A 85 9.76 -2.06 -1.46
CA PRO A 85 8.82 -2.70 -2.38
C PRO A 85 7.55 -1.87 -2.62
N VAL A 86 7.07 -1.16 -1.59
CA VAL A 86 5.91 -0.25 -1.73
C VAL A 86 6.29 0.98 -2.54
N LYS A 87 7.49 1.55 -2.34
CA LYS A 87 8.01 2.66 -3.17
C LYS A 87 8.09 2.27 -4.64
N ASP A 88 8.62 1.09 -4.93
CA ASP A 88 8.77 0.59 -6.30
C ASP A 88 7.40 0.38 -6.95
N LEU A 89 6.44 -0.17 -6.21
CA LEU A 89 5.06 -0.34 -6.70
C LEU A 89 4.38 1.01 -6.98
N LEU A 90 4.51 1.99 -6.07
CA LEU A 90 3.95 3.32 -6.29
C LEU A 90 4.56 4.02 -7.50
N ALA A 91 5.86 3.80 -7.77
CA ALA A 91 6.51 4.33 -8.96
C ALA A 91 6.01 3.68 -10.27
N LEU A 92 5.51 2.45 -10.23
CA LEU A 92 4.89 1.77 -11.38
C LEU A 92 3.45 2.20 -11.63
N HIS A 93 2.76 2.70 -10.60
CA HIS A 93 1.34 3.08 -10.64
C HIS A 93 1.11 4.53 -10.20
N PRO A 94 1.76 5.54 -10.83
CA PRO A 94 1.66 6.93 -10.41
C PRO A 94 0.25 7.52 -10.58
N ASP A 95 -0.57 6.93 -11.46
CA ASP A 95 -1.94 7.40 -11.75
C ASP A 95 -2.99 6.81 -10.80
N GLU A 96 -2.61 5.87 -9.93
CA GLU A 96 -3.54 5.16 -9.04
C GLU A 96 -3.61 5.77 -7.62
N PHE A 97 -2.96 6.92 -7.42
CA PHE A 97 -3.06 7.70 -6.19
C PHE A 97 -2.90 9.20 -6.46
N ILE A 98 -3.39 10.05 -5.56
CA ILE A 98 -3.30 11.51 -5.68
C ILE A 98 -2.62 12.09 -4.45
N GLY A 99 -1.49 12.77 -4.66
CA GLY A 99 -0.70 13.42 -3.61
C GLY A 99 0.62 12.72 -3.36
N GLU A 100 1.31 13.11 -2.29
CA GLU A 100 2.62 12.56 -1.94
C GLU A 100 2.50 11.49 -0.84
N PRO A 101 2.96 10.26 -1.10
CA PRO A 101 3.03 9.21 -0.08
C PRO A 101 3.99 9.60 1.05
N GLN A 102 3.60 9.33 2.30
CA GLN A 102 4.40 9.63 3.48
C GLN A 102 4.97 8.34 4.08
N TYR A 103 6.27 8.36 4.37
CA TYR A 103 7.01 7.20 4.85
C TYR A 103 7.40 7.40 6.32
N PHE A 104 6.77 6.63 7.21
CA PHE A 104 7.00 6.72 8.64
C PHE A 104 8.07 5.72 9.05
N TRP A 105 9.24 6.22 9.43
CA TRP A 105 10.37 5.36 9.79
C TRP A 105 10.28 4.78 11.20
N ILE A 106 9.45 5.35 12.10
CA ILE A 106 9.36 4.95 13.52
C ILE A 106 8.53 3.67 13.68
N ASP A 107 7.40 3.56 12.99
CA ASP A 107 6.50 2.41 13.02
C ASP A 107 6.52 1.61 11.70
N SER A 108 7.48 1.96 10.83
CA SER A 108 7.67 1.41 9.49
C SER A 108 6.48 1.56 8.55
N LYS A 109 5.46 2.38 8.84
CA LYS A 109 4.25 2.48 8.00
C LYS A 109 4.43 3.39 6.78
N VAL A 110 3.52 3.23 5.82
CA VAL A 110 3.42 4.14 4.65
C VAL A 110 1.98 4.62 4.52
N HIS A 111 1.80 5.94 4.47
CA HIS A 111 0.53 6.56 4.11
C HIS A 111 0.52 6.86 2.62
N ILE A 112 -0.58 6.50 1.96
CA ILE A 112 -0.80 6.73 0.54
C ILE A 112 -2.12 7.49 0.41
N PRO A 113 -2.07 8.79 0.07
CA PRO A 113 -3.27 9.59 -0.06
C PRO A 113 -4.06 9.20 -1.31
N GLN A 114 -5.40 9.22 -1.19
CA GLN A 114 -6.32 9.09 -2.33
C GLN A 114 -5.96 7.94 -3.27
N ALA A 115 -5.74 6.74 -2.75
CA ALA A 115 -5.42 5.56 -3.56
C ALA A 115 -6.68 4.88 -4.08
N THR A 116 -6.59 4.26 -5.25
CA THR A 116 -7.69 3.47 -5.82
C THR A 116 -7.79 2.08 -5.18
N ALA A 117 -8.93 1.42 -5.41
CA ALA A 117 -9.12 0.02 -5.03
C ALA A 117 -8.14 -0.93 -5.74
N VAL A 118 -7.74 -0.60 -6.97
CA VAL A 118 -6.75 -1.37 -7.74
C VAL A 118 -5.39 -1.32 -7.03
N LEU A 119 -4.95 -0.12 -6.64
CA LEU A 119 -3.69 0.04 -5.91
C LEU A 119 -3.71 -0.70 -4.57
N ALA A 120 -4.81 -0.65 -3.82
CA ALA A 120 -4.96 -1.40 -2.57
C ALA A 120 -4.76 -2.92 -2.77
N MET A 121 -5.28 -3.48 -3.87
CA MET A 121 -5.13 -4.90 -4.20
C MET A 121 -3.70 -5.27 -4.61
N GLU A 122 -3.04 -4.42 -5.40
CA GLU A 122 -1.63 -4.60 -5.76
C GLU A 122 -0.73 -4.55 -4.51
N LEU A 123 -0.95 -3.56 -3.64
CA LEU A 123 -0.24 -3.45 -2.36
C LEU A 123 -0.45 -4.68 -1.47
N ALA A 124 -1.66 -5.25 -1.45
CA ALA A 124 -1.95 -6.44 -0.66
C ALA A 124 -1.20 -7.68 -1.17
N SER A 125 -0.82 -7.68 -2.45
CA SER A 125 -0.03 -8.74 -3.08
C SER A 125 1.46 -8.64 -2.75
N VAL A 126 1.92 -7.51 -2.19
CA VAL A 126 3.31 -7.34 -1.75
C VAL A 126 3.57 -8.23 -0.51
N PRO A 127 4.62 -9.08 -0.53
CA PRO A 127 4.90 -9.98 0.60
C PRO A 127 5.23 -9.29 1.91
N THR A 128 5.88 -8.11 1.88
CA THR A 128 6.26 -7.34 3.08
C THR A 128 5.09 -6.60 3.72
N VAL A 129 3.97 -6.45 3.01
CA VAL A 129 2.75 -5.82 3.52
C VAL A 129 1.98 -6.81 4.38
N LYS A 130 1.69 -6.42 5.61
CA LYS A 130 0.92 -7.17 6.59
C LYS A 130 -0.56 -6.82 6.54
N ALA A 131 -0.85 -5.51 6.54
CA ALA A 131 -2.22 -5.00 6.57
C ALA A 131 -2.31 -3.65 5.87
N ILE A 132 -3.50 -3.36 5.35
CA ILE A 132 -3.87 -2.10 4.72
C ILE A 132 -5.15 -1.62 5.41
N ARG A 133 -5.09 -0.42 6.00
CA ARG A 133 -6.17 0.18 6.79
C ARG A 133 -6.55 1.53 6.22
N GLY A 134 -7.76 1.99 6.51
CA GLY A 134 -8.13 3.38 6.29
C GLY A 134 -7.31 4.29 7.19
N GLU A 135 -6.96 5.48 6.71
CA GLU A 135 -6.37 6.50 7.57
C GLU A 135 -7.34 6.87 8.70
N VAL A 136 -6.92 6.69 9.94
CA VAL A 136 -7.64 7.18 11.12
C VAL A 136 -7.05 8.53 11.50
N ILE A 137 -7.69 9.62 11.04
CA ILE A 137 -7.35 10.97 11.51
C ILE A 137 -7.98 11.16 12.89
N ALA A 138 -7.19 10.97 13.94
CA ALA A 138 -7.60 11.31 15.30
C ALA A 138 -7.78 12.84 15.39
N HIS A 139 -9.03 13.29 15.51
CA HIS A 139 -9.32 14.69 15.78
C HIS A 139 -9.02 14.97 17.25
N ILE A 140 -7.89 15.60 17.55
CA ILE A 140 -7.61 16.15 18.87
C ILE A 140 -8.46 17.42 18.98
N MET A 141 -9.66 17.30 19.55
CA MET A 141 -10.41 18.48 19.95
C MET A 141 -9.59 19.22 21.02
N PRO A 142 -9.31 20.53 20.86
CA PRO A 142 -8.78 21.30 21.96
C PRO A 142 -9.82 21.25 23.09
N MET A 143 -9.45 20.62 24.20
CA MET A 143 -10.20 20.79 25.44
C MET A 143 -10.21 22.28 25.71
N GLY A 144 -11.39 22.90 25.60
CA GLY A 144 -11.59 24.32 25.83
C GLY A 144 -11.01 24.70 27.18
N GLY A 145 -9.87 25.37 27.14
CA GLY A 145 -9.36 26.11 28.27
C GLY A 145 -10.23 27.33 28.42
N ASP A 146 -11.25 27.20 29.26
CA ASP A 146 -11.96 28.34 29.83
C ASP A 146 -10.98 29.04 30.77
N LEU A 147 -10.11 29.86 30.19
CA LEU A 147 -9.42 30.92 30.93
C LEU A 147 -10.34 32.13 30.89
N GLU A 148 -11.31 32.14 31.79
CA GLU A 148 -11.91 33.39 32.27
C GLU A 148 -10.76 34.27 32.78
N LEU A 149 -10.47 35.34 32.03
CA LEU A 149 -9.64 36.46 32.47
C LEU A 149 -10.53 37.52 33.13
#